data_AF-A0A257W707-F1
#
_entry.id   AF-A0A257W707-F1
#
_cell.length_a   1.000
_cell.length_b   1.000
_cell.length_c   1.000
_cell.angle_alpha   90.00
_cell.angle_beta   90.00
_cell.angle_gamma   90.00
#
_symmetry.space_group_name_H-M   'P 1'
#
loop_
_entity.id
_entity.type
_entity.pdbx_description
1 polymer ?
#
loop_
_entity_poly.entity_id
_entity_poly.type
_entity_poly.pdbx_seq_one_letter_code
_entity_poly.pdbx_strand_id
1 'polypeptide(L)'
;YAKAKGPVLIAGIGRELNKEDALLRKGRVLGGARVLKERELSIYLRNDFRSIRNSTRIADAIGRRFHHFDKYGIKKPMAEAKTDQKLVLSVHPRYKDNYPRYLQVIRSVAFRETTVSQRVRMQRLHDELLTPETADVAALKLEAIGKDAIPILQTGLKSPVMEVRFHSAMALAYMEEADSLPVLAEAAKNESAFRVFAFAAMSTVDDAQSHLFLRELMSNELAETRYGAFRSLWTLDKSDPFIRGLPMGLPPKDVYSDEPAEPQAPQWHLHVLQTEGPPLVHCTLRTRPEVVLFGANQELIPPLVLSAGRNVMLTAQPGSQTISITKFAPDRPDVRKEVSLKLAEVLLTIDELGVTYPDVVNMLAQASDQRNLPTKLETDALPESGRVYVRPKTPNGPKKRTKVGREHLSPNLFPQNDDGDSVSPNDELSAGGNNKSSSGAMASVKAGEAKPADDEEKSRSFWKFWERSKSDR
;
A
#
# COMPACT_ATOMS: atom_id res chain seq x y z
N TYR A 1 9.56 -6.49 -17.65
CA TYR A 1 11.01 -6.30 -17.43
C TYR A 1 11.21 -5.13 -16.50
N ALA A 2 12.03 -5.29 -15.46
CA ALA A 2 12.38 -4.25 -14.52
C ALA A 2 13.85 -4.40 -14.10
N LYS A 3 14.50 -3.30 -13.73
CA LYS A 3 15.89 -3.28 -13.24
C LYS A 3 15.91 -2.79 -11.80
N ALA A 4 16.49 -3.57 -10.89
CA ALA A 4 16.70 -3.20 -9.50
C ALA A 4 18.19 -2.95 -9.24
N LYS A 5 18.51 -1.95 -8.40
CA LYS A 5 19.85 -1.65 -7.91
C LYS A 5 19.69 -1.03 -6.51
N GLY A 6 20.52 -1.46 -5.56
CA GLY A 6 20.54 -0.88 -4.21
C GLY A 6 21.09 -1.86 -3.18
N PRO A 7 21.29 -1.40 -1.93
CA PRO A 7 21.63 -2.26 -0.81
C PRO A 7 20.57 -3.36 -0.63
N VAL A 8 21.03 -4.55 -0.23
CA VAL A 8 20.16 -5.71 -0.01
C VAL A 8 19.81 -5.81 1.47
N LEU A 9 18.54 -5.66 1.78
CA LEU A 9 17.99 -5.91 3.12
C LEU A 9 17.73 -7.41 3.28
N ILE A 10 18.34 -8.04 4.29
CA ILE A 10 18.13 -9.46 4.60
C ILE A 10 16.84 -9.63 5.40
N ALA A 11 16.05 -10.67 5.12
CA ALA A 11 14.73 -10.88 5.74
C ALA A 11 14.77 -11.13 7.26
N GLY A 12 15.93 -11.44 7.84
CA GLY A 12 16.14 -11.66 9.28
C GLY A 12 16.46 -10.40 10.10
N ILE A 13 16.52 -9.22 9.47
CA ILE A 13 16.87 -7.97 10.15
C ILE A 13 15.81 -7.61 11.20
N GLY A 14 16.25 -7.40 12.46
CA GLY A 14 15.38 -7.07 13.59
C GLY A 14 14.59 -8.24 14.20
N ARG A 15 14.95 -9.50 13.87
CA ARG A 15 14.45 -10.71 14.54
C ARG A 15 15.63 -11.50 15.09
N GLU A 16 15.43 -12.30 16.14
CA GLU A 16 16.47 -13.17 16.71
C GLU A 16 17.15 -13.98 15.60
N LEU A 17 18.38 -13.59 15.24
CA LEU A 17 19.18 -14.14 14.13
C LEU A 17 19.47 -15.64 14.26
N ASN A 18 19.20 -16.23 15.43
CA ASN A 18 19.60 -17.58 15.78
C ASN A 18 18.58 -18.68 15.45
N LYS A 19 17.40 -18.36 14.90
CA LYS A 19 16.33 -19.37 14.72
C LYS A 19 16.01 -19.77 13.28
N GLU A 20 16.42 -19.03 12.25
CA GLU A 20 15.98 -19.32 10.87
C GLU A 20 17.05 -19.02 9.78
N ASP A 21 18.02 -19.93 9.60
CA ASP A 21 19.04 -19.89 8.52
C ASP A 21 18.46 -19.66 7.11
N ALA A 22 17.21 -20.07 6.87
CA ALA A 22 16.52 -19.86 5.60
C ALA A 22 16.19 -18.37 5.33
N LEU A 23 15.96 -17.55 6.36
CA LEU A 23 15.69 -16.12 6.22
C LEU A 23 16.96 -15.32 5.89
N LEU A 24 18.12 -15.78 6.35
CA LEU A 24 19.42 -15.15 6.04
C LEU A 24 19.79 -15.26 4.56
N ARG A 25 19.22 -16.23 3.84
CA ARG A 25 19.43 -16.44 2.40
C ARG A 25 18.43 -15.66 1.53
N LYS A 26 17.45 -14.99 2.13
CA LYS A 26 16.48 -14.15 1.42
C LYS A 26 16.83 -12.68 1.61
N GLY A 27 17.03 -11.98 0.50
CA GLY A 27 17.30 -10.55 0.48
C GLY A 27 16.29 -9.80 -0.40
N ARG A 28 16.04 -8.53 -0.07
CA ARG A 28 15.19 -7.62 -0.83
C ARG A 28 15.93 -6.33 -1.13
N VAL A 29 15.74 -5.79 -2.34
CA VAL A 29 16.18 -4.44 -2.69
C VAL A 29 14.99 -3.50 -2.46
N LEU A 30 15.12 -2.59 -1.50
CA LEU A 30 14.08 -1.63 -1.12
C LEU A 30 13.95 -0.51 -2.13
N GLY A 31 12.78 0.14 -2.17
CA GLY A 31 12.46 1.18 -3.15
C GLY A 31 12.10 0.64 -4.54
N GLY A 32 12.14 -0.68 -4.69
CA GLY A 32 11.65 -1.41 -5.85
C GLY A 32 12.59 -1.37 -7.06
N ALA A 33 12.03 -1.78 -8.19
CA ALA A 33 12.71 -1.84 -9.47
C ALA A 33 12.17 -0.76 -10.41
N ARG A 34 13.03 -0.16 -11.23
CA ARG A 34 12.58 0.69 -12.33
C ARG A 34 11.96 -0.20 -13.41
N VAL A 35 10.66 -0.06 -13.60
CA VAL A 35 9.93 -0.75 -14.67
C VAL A 35 10.41 -0.22 -16.01
N LEU A 36 10.82 -1.12 -16.91
CA LEU A 36 11.32 -0.77 -18.25
C LEU A 36 10.19 -0.68 -19.29
N LYS A 37 9.08 -1.37 -19.03
CA LYS A 37 7.89 -1.35 -19.88
C LYS A 37 6.65 -1.31 -19.01
N GLU A 38 5.88 -0.25 -19.13
CA GLU A 38 4.62 -0.08 -18.41
C GLU A 38 3.62 -1.19 -18.79
N ARG A 39 2.84 -1.64 -17.81
CA ARG A 39 1.75 -2.59 -18.03
C ARG A 39 0.49 -1.79 -18.31
N GLU A 40 -0.08 -2.00 -19.49
CA GLU A 40 -1.38 -1.44 -19.84
C GLU A 40 -2.50 -2.23 -19.16
N LEU A 41 -3.48 -1.52 -18.59
CA LEU A 41 -4.73 -2.13 -18.16
C LEU A 41 -5.62 -2.34 -19.38
N SER A 42 -6.32 -3.47 -19.45
CA SER A 42 -7.22 -3.75 -20.57
C SER A 42 -8.53 -4.35 -20.11
N ILE A 43 -9.63 -3.94 -20.73
CA ILE A 43 -10.94 -4.57 -20.60
C ILE A 43 -11.18 -5.43 -21.84
N TYR A 44 -11.60 -6.67 -21.62
CA TYR A 44 -12.09 -7.55 -22.67
C TYR A 44 -13.60 -7.67 -22.57
N LEU A 45 -14.28 -7.41 -23.68
CA LEU A 45 -15.71 -7.65 -23.81
C LEU A 45 -15.96 -9.14 -23.95
N ARG A 46 -17.01 -9.62 -23.28
CA ARG A 46 -17.54 -10.96 -23.51
C ARG A 46 -18.11 -11.06 -24.94
N ASN A 47 -18.16 -12.27 -25.48
CA ASN A 47 -18.65 -12.52 -26.84
C ASN A 47 -20.04 -11.91 -27.09
N ASP A 48 -20.94 -11.96 -26.11
CA ASP A 48 -22.30 -11.41 -26.18
C ASP A 48 -22.34 -9.88 -26.39
N PHE A 49 -21.25 -9.19 -26.03
CA PHE A 49 -21.13 -7.73 -26.14
C PHE A 49 -20.10 -7.30 -27.21
N ARG A 50 -19.44 -8.26 -27.89
CA ARG A 50 -18.41 -8.02 -28.89
C ARG A 50 -18.99 -7.31 -30.10
N SER A 51 -18.54 -6.08 -30.34
CA SER A 51 -18.89 -5.27 -31.50
C SER A 51 -18.07 -3.98 -31.44
N ILE A 52 -17.58 -3.51 -32.59
CA ILE A 52 -16.93 -2.19 -32.71
C ILE A 52 -17.83 -1.10 -32.09
N ARG A 53 -19.14 -1.17 -32.34
CA ARG A 53 -20.10 -0.19 -31.82
C ARG A 53 -20.16 -0.20 -30.28
N ASN A 54 -20.05 -1.37 -29.65
CA ASN A 54 -20.08 -1.48 -28.19
C ASN A 54 -18.74 -1.10 -27.56
N SER A 55 -17.62 -1.55 -28.14
CA SER A 55 -16.29 -1.18 -27.63
C SER A 55 -16.06 0.32 -27.70
N THR A 56 -16.42 0.97 -28.81
CA THR A 56 -16.38 2.44 -28.92
C THR A 56 -17.31 3.12 -27.92
N ARG A 57 -18.57 2.68 -27.78
CA ARG A 57 -19.51 3.27 -26.79
C ARG A 57 -19.01 3.19 -25.35
N ILE A 58 -18.42 2.05 -24.97
CA ILE A 58 -17.88 1.85 -23.62
C ILE A 58 -16.64 2.74 -23.43
N ALA A 59 -15.74 2.79 -24.42
CA ALA A 59 -14.58 3.69 -24.39
C ALA A 59 -15.02 5.15 -24.27
N ASP A 60 -16.02 5.59 -25.03
CA ASP A 60 -16.55 6.96 -24.99
C ASP A 60 -17.22 7.28 -23.65
N ALA A 61 -17.94 6.33 -23.06
CA ALA A 61 -18.58 6.52 -21.76
C ALA A 61 -17.53 6.67 -20.65
N ILE A 62 -16.51 5.80 -20.64
CA ILE A 62 -15.39 5.90 -19.71
C ILE A 62 -14.61 7.18 -19.97
N GLY A 63 -14.32 7.54 -21.21
CA GLY A 63 -13.58 8.75 -21.60
C GLY A 63 -14.31 10.05 -21.28
N ARG A 64 -15.64 10.06 -21.32
CA ARG A 64 -16.46 11.18 -20.84
C ARG A 64 -16.28 11.40 -19.35
N ARG A 65 -16.36 10.33 -18.54
CA ARG A 65 -16.20 10.40 -17.09
C ARG A 65 -14.74 10.63 -16.66
N PHE A 66 -13.80 10.01 -17.35
CA PHE A 66 -12.37 10.01 -17.06
C PHE A 66 -11.58 10.48 -18.27
N HIS A 67 -11.06 11.69 -18.15
CA HIS A 67 -10.15 12.29 -19.11
C HIS A 67 -9.08 13.05 -18.35
N HIS A 68 -7.93 13.20 -18.98
CA HIS A 68 -6.83 13.98 -18.44
C HIS A 68 -6.30 14.88 -19.56
N PHE A 69 -5.53 15.90 -19.20
CA PHE A 69 -4.91 16.78 -20.17
C PHE A 69 -3.45 16.37 -20.33
N ASP A 70 -2.98 16.27 -21.57
CA ASP A 70 -1.55 16.05 -21.82
C ASP A 70 -0.75 17.32 -21.48
N LYS A 71 0.59 17.24 -21.51
CA LYS A 71 1.52 18.37 -21.28
C LYS A 71 1.22 19.60 -22.15
N TYR A 72 0.57 19.39 -23.30
CA TYR A 72 0.17 20.44 -24.24
C TYR A 72 -1.27 20.94 -24.04
N GLY A 73 -1.96 20.54 -22.96
CA GLY A 73 -3.33 20.93 -22.65
C GLY A 73 -4.41 20.20 -23.48
N ILE A 74 -4.05 19.16 -24.22
CA ILE A 74 -4.99 18.41 -25.06
C ILE A 74 -5.73 17.38 -24.23
N LYS A 75 -7.07 17.38 -24.31
CA LYS A 75 -7.93 16.40 -23.63
C LYS A 75 -7.71 15.01 -24.19
N LYS A 76 -7.18 14.11 -23.36
CA LYS A 76 -6.96 12.69 -23.64
C LYS A 76 -7.98 11.85 -22.87
N PRO A 77 -8.80 11.02 -23.55
CA PRO A 77 -9.67 10.07 -22.87
C PRO A 77 -8.82 8.98 -22.18
N MET A 78 -9.26 8.50 -21.03
CA MET A 78 -8.55 7.44 -20.29
C MET A 78 -8.86 6.02 -20.80
N ALA A 79 -9.71 5.89 -21.83
CA ALA A 79 -10.04 4.62 -22.45
C ALA A 79 -10.02 4.73 -23.97
N GLU A 80 -9.46 3.72 -24.63
CA GLU A 80 -9.40 3.62 -26.09
C GLU A 80 -9.81 2.21 -26.53
N ALA A 81 -10.77 2.12 -27.46
CA ALA A 81 -11.13 0.86 -28.09
C ALA A 81 -10.10 0.50 -29.15
N LYS A 82 -9.32 -0.56 -28.93
CA LYS A 82 -8.32 -1.04 -29.90
C LYS A 82 -8.92 -2.01 -30.91
N THR A 83 -9.91 -2.79 -30.50
CA THR A 83 -10.61 -3.76 -31.35
C THR A 83 -12.10 -3.80 -30.99
N ASP A 84 -12.85 -4.70 -31.62
CA ASP A 84 -14.25 -5.01 -31.30
C ASP A 84 -14.43 -5.72 -29.94
N GLN A 85 -13.33 -6.22 -29.35
CA GLN A 85 -13.33 -6.94 -28.07
C GLN A 85 -12.43 -6.31 -26.99
N LYS A 86 -11.33 -5.64 -27.37
CA LYS A 86 -10.32 -5.12 -26.43
C LYS A 86 -10.36 -3.60 -26.33
N LEU A 87 -10.45 -3.11 -25.10
CA LEU A 87 -10.22 -1.72 -24.73
C LEU A 87 -8.94 -1.61 -23.92
N VAL A 88 -8.14 -0.59 -24.17
CA VAL A 88 -6.96 -0.24 -23.38
C VAL A 88 -7.32 0.94 -22.47
N LEU A 89 -6.97 0.81 -21.19
CA LEU A 89 -7.20 1.81 -20.16
C LEU A 89 -5.88 2.43 -19.73
N SER A 90 -5.86 3.76 -19.66
CA SER A 90 -4.83 4.52 -18.97
C SER A 90 -5.31 4.82 -17.55
N VAL A 91 -4.44 4.72 -16.55
CA VAL A 91 -4.81 5.05 -15.17
C VAL A 91 -4.87 6.56 -15.02
N HIS A 92 -6.01 7.08 -14.57
CA HIS A 92 -6.15 8.50 -14.27
C HIS A 92 -5.23 8.88 -13.10
N PRO A 93 -4.49 10.01 -13.14
CA PRO A 93 -3.50 10.36 -12.12
C PRO A 93 -4.04 10.33 -10.68
N ARG A 94 -5.29 10.77 -10.49
CA ARG A 94 -5.99 10.73 -9.19
C ARG A 94 -6.15 9.32 -8.60
N TYR A 95 -6.22 8.30 -9.44
CA TYR A 95 -6.35 6.92 -9.00
C TYR A 95 -5.04 6.13 -9.10
N LYS A 96 -3.91 6.78 -9.41
CA LYS A 96 -2.61 6.09 -9.58
C LYS A 96 -2.20 5.30 -8.34
N ASP A 97 -2.54 5.80 -7.15
CA ASP A 97 -2.22 5.20 -5.86
C ASP A 97 -3.36 4.33 -5.29
N ASN A 98 -4.46 4.19 -6.06
CA ASN A 98 -5.58 3.28 -5.79
C ASN A 98 -6.26 2.81 -7.09
N TYR A 99 -5.50 2.11 -7.93
CA TYR A 99 -6.04 1.58 -9.19
C TYR A 99 -7.17 0.54 -8.98
N PRO A 100 -7.23 -0.25 -7.88
CA PRO A 100 -8.36 -1.16 -7.67
C PRO A 100 -9.69 -0.41 -7.59
N ARG A 101 -9.73 0.73 -6.89
CA ARG A 101 -10.91 1.61 -6.88
C ARG A 101 -11.26 2.12 -8.28
N TYR A 102 -10.25 2.52 -9.08
CA TYR A 102 -10.47 2.96 -10.46
C TYR A 102 -11.26 1.92 -11.27
N LEU A 103 -10.87 0.65 -11.15
CA LEU A 103 -11.54 -0.45 -11.83
C LEU A 103 -12.97 -0.66 -11.31
N GLN A 104 -13.22 -0.52 -10.01
CA GLN A 104 -14.57 -0.61 -9.43
C GLN A 104 -15.50 0.49 -9.96
N VAL A 105 -14.98 1.72 -10.07
CA VAL A 105 -15.76 2.86 -10.58
C VAL A 105 -16.02 2.72 -12.08
N ILE A 106 -15.01 2.34 -12.87
CA ILE A 106 -15.19 2.05 -14.30
C ILE A 106 -16.26 0.97 -14.52
N ARG A 107 -16.25 -0.10 -13.73
CA ARG A 107 -17.25 -1.17 -13.81
C ARG A 107 -18.68 -0.70 -13.50
N SER A 108 -18.81 0.45 -12.84
CA SER A 108 -20.09 1.08 -12.48
C SER A 108 -20.55 2.15 -13.47
N VAL A 109 -19.75 2.46 -14.51
CA VAL A 109 -20.11 3.43 -15.55
C VAL A 109 -21.19 2.85 -16.48
N ALA A 110 -22.31 3.56 -16.59
CA ALA A 110 -23.37 3.22 -17.52
C ALA A 110 -23.04 3.72 -18.94
N PHE A 111 -23.07 2.84 -19.93
CA PHE A 111 -22.74 3.17 -21.34
C PHE A 111 -23.97 3.21 -22.27
N ARG A 112 -25.15 2.82 -21.79
CA ARG A 112 -26.44 2.84 -22.51
C ARG A 112 -27.53 3.44 -21.63
N GLU A 113 -27.35 4.69 -21.23
CA GLU A 113 -28.27 5.36 -20.32
C GLU A 113 -28.72 6.70 -20.89
N THR A 114 -30.01 7.00 -20.75
CA THR A 114 -30.58 8.32 -21.07
C THR A 114 -30.58 9.22 -19.84
N THR A 115 -30.69 10.53 -20.03
CA THR A 115 -30.75 11.49 -18.91
C THR A 115 -31.91 11.23 -17.95
N VAL A 116 -33.06 10.76 -18.46
CA VAL A 116 -34.23 10.40 -17.65
C VAL A 116 -33.94 9.15 -16.82
N SER A 117 -33.41 8.09 -17.44
CA SER A 117 -33.01 6.86 -16.75
C SER A 117 -31.95 7.13 -15.68
N GLN A 118 -31.01 8.03 -15.96
CA GLN A 118 -29.98 8.45 -15.01
C GLN A 118 -30.59 9.13 -13.78
N ARG A 119 -31.57 10.05 -13.95
CA ARG A 119 -32.25 10.70 -12.82
C ARG A 119 -33.00 9.69 -11.94
N VAL A 120 -33.73 8.75 -12.55
CA VAL A 120 -34.42 7.68 -11.81
C VAL A 120 -33.41 6.81 -11.05
N ARG A 121 -32.28 6.47 -11.68
CA ARG A 121 -31.20 5.73 -11.03
C ARG A 121 -30.59 6.53 -9.87
N MET A 122 -30.37 7.83 -10.03
CA MET A 122 -29.84 8.69 -8.96
C MET A 122 -30.77 8.74 -7.75
N GLN A 123 -32.08 8.84 -7.96
CA GLN A 123 -33.05 8.81 -6.86
C GLN A 123 -33.00 7.47 -6.11
N ARG A 124 -32.94 6.34 -6.82
CA ARG A 124 -32.77 5.03 -6.17
C ARG A 124 -31.44 4.93 -5.41
N LEU A 125 -30.36 5.45 -6.00
CA LEU A 125 -29.04 5.46 -5.37
C LEU A 125 -28.97 6.34 -4.13
N HIS A 126 -29.75 7.41 -4.06
CA HIS A 126 -29.89 8.22 -2.85
C HIS A 126 -30.40 7.36 -1.68
N ASP A 127 -31.46 6.58 -1.89
CA ASP A 127 -32.05 5.74 -0.84
C ASP A 127 -31.14 4.55 -0.50
N GLU A 128 -30.50 3.94 -1.51
CA GLU A 128 -29.49 2.90 -1.32
C GLU A 128 -28.26 3.42 -0.55
N LEU A 129 -27.86 4.69 -0.73
CA LEU A 129 -26.72 5.29 -0.05
C LEU A 129 -26.96 5.43 1.45
N LEU A 130 -28.18 5.81 1.84
CA LEU A 130 -28.56 6.00 3.25
C LEU A 130 -28.71 4.68 4.02
N THR A 131 -28.64 3.55 3.32
CA THR A 131 -28.71 2.21 3.91
C THR A 131 -27.30 1.62 4.05
N PRO A 132 -26.81 1.30 5.27
CA PRO A 132 -25.43 0.90 5.50
C PRO A 132 -24.97 -0.30 4.67
N GLU A 133 -25.85 -1.28 4.43
CA GLU A 133 -25.54 -2.49 3.65
C GLU A 133 -25.25 -2.22 2.18
N THR A 134 -25.86 -1.18 1.62
CA THR A 134 -25.78 -0.82 0.20
C THR A 134 -24.95 0.44 -0.04
N ALA A 135 -24.57 1.15 1.02
CA ALA A 135 -23.86 2.44 0.96
C ALA A 135 -22.59 2.38 0.10
N ASP A 136 -21.76 1.34 0.24
CA ASP A 136 -20.52 1.17 -0.52
C ASP A 136 -20.78 1.13 -2.04
N VAL A 137 -21.66 0.22 -2.46
CA VAL A 137 -22.00 0.02 -3.87
C VAL A 137 -22.73 1.25 -4.44
N ALA A 138 -23.60 1.88 -3.65
CA ALA A 138 -24.30 3.09 -4.04
C ALA A 138 -23.32 4.25 -4.27
N ALA A 139 -22.38 4.46 -3.34
CA ALA A 139 -21.35 5.49 -3.44
C ALA A 139 -20.46 5.29 -4.67
N LEU A 140 -20.03 4.06 -4.98
CA LEU A 140 -19.26 3.75 -6.19
C LEU A 140 -20.03 4.08 -7.48
N LYS A 141 -21.33 3.77 -7.53
CA LYS A 141 -22.18 4.09 -8.69
C LYS A 141 -22.45 5.58 -8.84
N LEU A 142 -22.54 6.32 -7.73
CA LEU A 142 -22.63 7.78 -7.70
C LEU A 142 -21.31 8.42 -8.15
N GLU A 143 -20.16 7.90 -7.71
CA GLU A 143 -18.84 8.33 -8.18
C GLU A 143 -18.67 8.11 -9.70
N ALA A 144 -19.20 7.01 -10.23
CA ALA A 144 -19.21 6.71 -11.65
C ALA A 144 -20.10 7.65 -12.48
N ILE A 145 -21.16 8.19 -11.88
CA ILE A 145 -21.97 9.27 -12.49
C ILE A 145 -21.14 10.56 -12.56
N GLY A 146 -20.42 10.91 -11.50
CA GLY A 146 -19.58 12.10 -11.42
C GLY A 146 -20.31 13.29 -10.79
N LYS A 147 -20.07 14.50 -11.31
CA LYS A 147 -20.45 15.77 -10.64
C LYS A 147 -21.94 15.88 -10.30
N ASP A 148 -22.82 15.34 -11.15
CA ASP A 148 -24.26 15.38 -10.92
C ASP A 148 -24.70 14.65 -9.63
N ALA A 149 -23.87 13.74 -9.12
CA ALA A 149 -24.14 12.96 -7.93
C ALA A 149 -23.61 13.60 -6.62
N ILE A 150 -22.84 14.70 -6.70
CA ILE A 150 -22.25 15.36 -5.52
C ILE A 150 -23.30 15.73 -4.47
N PRO A 151 -24.46 16.34 -4.81
CA PRO A 151 -25.46 16.70 -3.79
C PRO A 151 -26.00 15.50 -3.01
N ILE A 152 -26.13 14.34 -3.66
CA ILE A 152 -26.59 13.10 -3.01
C ILE A 152 -25.55 12.61 -2.01
N LEU A 153 -24.27 12.66 -2.38
CA LEU A 153 -23.18 12.25 -1.50
C LEU A 153 -23.01 13.22 -0.32
N GLN A 154 -23.21 14.52 -0.53
CA GLN A 154 -23.22 15.52 0.55
C GLN A 154 -24.35 15.28 1.56
N THR A 155 -25.51 14.77 1.13
CA THR A 155 -26.56 14.29 2.05
C THR A 155 -26.06 13.10 2.88
N GLY A 156 -25.34 12.17 2.26
CA GLY A 156 -24.73 11.02 2.95
C GLY A 156 -23.70 11.41 4.01
N LEU A 157 -22.94 12.50 3.83
CA LEU A 157 -22.02 13.04 4.85
C LEU A 157 -22.73 13.47 6.14
N LYS A 158 -24.01 13.82 6.07
CA LYS A 158 -24.83 14.24 7.22
C LYS A 158 -25.50 13.07 7.95
N SER A 159 -25.29 11.83 7.48
CA SER A 159 -25.88 10.64 8.07
C SER A 159 -25.39 10.44 9.52
N PRO A 160 -26.25 9.98 10.45
CA PRO A 160 -25.81 9.59 11.78
C PRO A 160 -24.91 8.34 11.76
N VAL A 161 -24.94 7.55 10.68
CA VAL A 161 -24.18 6.30 10.55
C VAL A 161 -22.81 6.55 9.93
N MET A 162 -21.75 6.18 10.65
CA MET A 162 -20.36 6.34 10.20
C MET A 162 -20.07 5.66 8.86
N GLU A 163 -20.57 4.43 8.64
CA GLU A 163 -20.37 3.68 7.38
C GLU A 163 -20.91 4.46 6.17
N VAL A 164 -22.09 5.06 6.29
CA VAL A 164 -22.70 5.89 5.22
C VAL A 164 -21.88 7.16 4.98
N ARG A 165 -21.49 7.87 6.06
CA ARG A 165 -20.64 9.05 5.96
C ARG A 165 -19.32 8.71 5.26
N PHE A 166 -18.69 7.62 5.67
CA PHE A 166 -17.41 7.17 5.17
C PHE A 166 -17.44 6.84 3.67
N HIS A 167 -18.39 6.04 3.20
CA HIS A 167 -18.51 5.71 1.77
C HIS A 167 -18.83 6.95 0.93
N SER A 168 -19.65 7.86 1.45
CA SER A 168 -19.95 9.14 0.79
C SER A 168 -18.72 10.02 0.68
N ALA A 169 -17.97 10.17 1.77
CA ALA A 169 -16.72 10.95 1.83
C ALA A 169 -15.65 10.35 0.90
N MET A 170 -15.53 9.03 0.87
CA MET A 170 -14.66 8.33 -0.07
C MET A 170 -14.97 8.72 -1.52
N ALA A 171 -16.22 8.67 -1.96
CA ALA A 171 -16.59 9.03 -3.34
C ALA A 171 -16.33 10.51 -3.64
N LEU A 172 -16.63 11.39 -2.69
CA LEU A 172 -16.40 12.84 -2.77
C LEU A 172 -14.92 13.19 -2.90
N ALA A 173 -14.03 12.54 -2.11
CA ALA A 173 -12.59 12.77 -2.19
C ALA A 173 -12.01 12.45 -3.58
N TYR A 174 -12.41 11.32 -4.18
CA TYR A 174 -12.00 10.99 -5.55
C TYR A 174 -12.66 11.88 -6.61
N MET A 175 -13.59 12.76 -6.23
CA MET A 175 -14.12 13.84 -7.06
C MET A 175 -13.52 15.21 -6.74
N GLU A 176 -12.51 15.30 -5.86
CA GLU A 176 -11.83 16.52 -5.36
C GLU A 176 -12.70 17.42 -4.48
N GLU A 177 -13.69 16.85 -3.79
CA GLU A 177 -14.54 17.61 -2.87
C GLU A 177 -13.96 17.60 -1.44
N ALA A 178 -13.47 18.75 -0.99
CA ALA A 178 -12.81 18.94 0.31
C ALA A 178 -13.73 18.69 1.52
N ASP A 179 -15.05 18.84 1.35
CA ASP A 179 -16.07 18.55 2.37
C ASP A 179 -15.99 17.10 2.92
N SER A 180 -15.35 16.20 2.18
CA SER A 180 -15.12 14.82 2.58
C SER A 180 -14.06 14.65 3.69
N LEU A 181 -13.10 15.57 3.79
CA LEU A 181 -11.89 15.40 4.58
C LEU A 181 -12.14 15.21 6.09
N PRO A 182 -13.04 15.94 6.76
CA PRO A 182 -13.28 15.74 8.18
C PRO A 182 -13.75 14.32 8.52
N VAL A 183 -14.62 13.74 7.69
CA VAL A 183 -15.12 12.37 7.86
C VAL A 183 -14.02 11.34 7.60
N LEU A 184 -13.17 11.57 6.60
CA LEU A 184 -12.04 10.68 6.31
C LEU A 184 -11.00 10.72 7.44
N ALA A 185 -10.71 11.90 7.99
CA ALA A 185 -9.81 12.04 9.13
C ALA A 185 -10.36 11.33 10.38
N GLU A 186 -11.66 11.49 10.67
CA GLU A 186 -12.36 10.75 11.74
C GLU A 186 -12.25 9.22 11.53
N ALA A 187 -12.51 8.76 10.30
CA ALA A 187 -12.43 7.34 9.94
C ALA A 187 -11.01 6.78 10.09
N ALA A 188 -10.00 7.52 9.64
CA ALA A 188 -8.60 7.14 9.76
C ALA A 188 -8.14 7.05 11.23
N LYS A 189 -8.62 7.97 12.07
CA LYS A 189 -8.30 7.99 13.51
C LYS A 189 -8.96 6.82 14.24
N ASN A 190 -10.27 6.66 14.07
CA ASN A 190 -11.09 5.87 14.99
C ASN A 190 -11.40 4.46 14.49
N GLU A 191 -11.42 4.21 13.18
CA GLU A 191 -11.89 2.94 12.63
C GLU A 191 -10.82 2.23 11.79
N SER A 192 -10.23 1.19 12.39
CA SER A 192 -9.17 0.39 11.78
C SER A 192 -9.55 -0.19 10.42
N ALA A 193 -10.83 -0.52 10.19
CA ALA A 193 -11.31 -1.09 8.94
C ALA A 193 -11.42 -0.08 7.80
N PHE A 194 -11.60 1.20 8.14
CA PHE A 194 -11.72 2.30 7.17
C PHE A 194 -10.37 2.98 6.92
N ARG A 195 -9.42 2.87 7.85
CA ARG A 195 -8.17 3.63 7.88
C ARG A 195 -7.36 3.62 6.58
N VAL A 196 -7.09 2.44 6.01
CA VAL A 196 -6.27 2.32 4.78
C VAL A 196 -6.90 3.06 3.60
N PHE A 197 -8.23 2.96 3.48
CA PHE A 197 -9.01 3.57 2.42
C PHE A 197 -9.19 5.07 2.64
N ALA A 198 -9.36 5.50 3.90
CA ALA A 198 -9.42 6.91 4.28
C ALA A 198 -8.13 7.64 3.90
N PHE A 199 -6.99 7.08 4.28
CA PHE A 199 -5.67 7.63 3.93
C PHE A 199 -5.45 7.71 2.42
N ALA A 200 -5.78 6.64 1.69
CA ALA A 200 -5.69 6.65 0.24
C ALA A 200 -6.61 7.69 -0.41
N ALA A 201 -7.79 7.97 0.17
CA ALA A 201 -8.68 9.01 -0.31
C ALA A 201 -8.16 10.42 -0.01
N MET A 202 -7.70 10.68 1.23
CA MET A 202 -7.12 11.96 1.63
C MET A 202 -5.88 12.34 0.79
N SER A 203 -5.08 11.35 0.37
CA SER A 203 -3.92 11.57 -0.51
C SER A 203 -4.26 12.04 -1.94
N THR A 204 -5.55 12.11 -2.29
CA THR A 204 -6.01 12.54 -3.62
C THR A 204 -6.59 13.96 -3.67
N VAL A 205 -6.86 14.56 -2.50
CA VAL A 205 -7.48 15.88 -2.40
C VAL A 205 -6.38 16.89 -2.05
N ASP A 206 -5.96 17.67 -3.05
CA ASP A 206 -4.97 18.74 -2.90
C ASP A 206 -5.63 20.00 -2.33
N ASP A 207 -5.87 19.97 -1.03
CA ASP A 207 -6.47 21.05 -0.25
C ASP A 207 -5.70 21.24 1.06
N ALA A 208 -5.63 22.48 1.55
CA ALA A 208 -4.91 22.80 2.78
C ALA A 208 -5.40 21.98 4.00
N GLN A 209 -6.70 21.65 4.06
CA GLN A 209 -7.25 20.80 5.12
C GLN A 209 -6.66 19.39 5.10
N SER A 210 -6.36 18.82 3.92
CA SER A 210 -5.71 17.51 3.81
C SER A 210 -4.36 17.52 4.53
N HIS A 211 -3.56 18.57 4.31
CA HIS A 211 -2.27 18.73 4.99
C HIS A 211 -2.45 18.83 6.50
N LEU A 212 -3.38 19.66 6.97
CA LEU A 212 -3.62 19.84 8.41
C LEU A 212 -4.07 18.54 9.09
N PHE A 213 -5.07 17.85 8.55
CA PHE A 213 -5.56 16.59 9.12
C PHE A 213 -4.49 15.49 9.09
N LEU A 214 -3.73 15.37 8.00
CA LEU A 214 -2.65 14.37 7.93
C LEU A 214 -1.53 14.67 8.94
N ARG A 215 -1.17 15.94 9.15
CA ARG A 215 -0.20 16.33 10.18
C ARG A 215 -0.70 16.02 11.59
N GLU A 216 -1.97 16.30 11.89
CA GLU A 216 -2.59 15.94 13.18
C GLU A 216 -2.53 14.43 13.43
N LEU A 217 -2.86 13.61 12.43
CA LEU A 217 -2.86 12.16 12.54
C LEU A 217 -1.45 11.56 12.77
N MET A 218 -0.37 12.29 12.48
CA MET A 218 1.00 11.89 12.82
C MET A 218 1.32 11.96 14.31
N SER A 219 0.49 12.62 15.11
CA SER A 219 0.59 12.65 16.58
C SER A 219 -0.28 11.58 17.26
N ASN A 220 -0.94 10.68 16.51
CA ASN A 220 -1.76 9.61 17.07
C ASN A 220 -0.92 8.58 17.87
N GLU A 221 -1.54 7.86 18.80
CA GLU A 221 -0.86 6.82 19.59
C GLU A 221 -0.48 5.57 18.74
N LEU A 222 -1.30 5.23 17.75
CA LEU A 222 -1.10 4.04 16.92
C LEU A 222 -0.05 4.28 15.83
N ALA A 223 0.95 3.40 15.77
CA ALA A 223 2.02 3.46 14.76
C ALA A 223 1.50 3.42 13.32
N GLU A 224 0.50 2.57 13.04
CA GLU A 224 -0.12 2.46 11.72
C GLU A 224 -0.84 3.74 11.27
N THR A 225 -1.43 4.49 12.20
CA THR A 225 -2.10 5.75 11.91
C THR A 225 -1.05 6.82 11.59
N ARG A 226 0.02 6.89 12.40
CA ARG A 226 1.08 7.88 12.20
C ARG A 226 1.82 7.70 10.89
N TYR A 227 2.28 6.48 10.63
CA TYR A 227 3.01 6.19 9.41
C TYR A 227 2.08 6.17 8.18
N GLY A 228 0.82 5.75 8.32
CA GLY A 228 -0.21 5.89 7.30
C GLY A 228 -0.45 7.35 6.90
N ALA A 229 -0.53 8.25 7.87
CA ALA A 229 -0.68 9.69 7.64
C ALA A 229 0.55 10.29 6.96
N PHE A 230 1.76 9.96 7.45
CA PHE A 230 3.02 10.37 6.84
C PHE A 230 3.12 9.94 5.37
N ARG A 231 2.83 8.67 5.07
CA ARG A 231 2.86 8.17 3.69
C ARG A 231 1.81 8.83 2.79
N SER A 232 0.63 9.12 3.33
CA SER A 232 -0.44 9.82 2.61
C SER A 232 -0.02 11.24 2.26
N LEU A 233 0.55 11.98 3.23
CA LEU A 233 1.04 13.34 3.01
C LEU A 233 2.19 13.36 2.01
N TRP A 234 3.12 12.41 2.10
CA TRP A 234 4.21 12.29 1.12
C TRP A 234 3.70 12.00 -0.29
N THR A 235 2.59 11.25 -0.41
CA THR A 235 1.99 10.94 -1.71
C THR A 235 1.27 12.13 -2.31
N LEU A 236 0.60 12.91 -1.44
CA LEU A 236 -0.03 14.17 -1.79
C LEU A 236 1.00 15.22 -2.22
N ASP A 237 1.96 15.53 -1.34
CA ASP A 237 3.02 16.49 -1.56
C ASP A 237 4.34 16.07 -0.89
N LYS A 238 5.31 15.65 -1.69
CA LYS A 238 6.66 15.26 -1.23
C LYS A 238 7.48 16.45 -0.74
N SER A 239 7.10 17.66 -1.13
CA SER A 239 7.80 18.89 -0.80
C SER A 239 7.26 19.57 0.46
N ASP A 240 6.23 18.99 1.07
CA ASP A 240 5.63 19.51 2.30
C ASP A 240 6.72 19.69 3.39
N PRO A 241 6.88 20.92 3.93
CA PRO A 241 7.93 21.22 4.89
C PRO A 241 7.89 20.37 6.17
N PHE A 242 6.73 19.87 6.56
CA PHE A 242 6.56 19.09 7.78
C PHE A 242 7.19 17.69 7.66
N ILE A 243 7.19 17.10 6.46
CA ILE A 243 7.70 15.75 6.21
C ILE A 243 8.95 15.74 5.36
N ARG A 244 9.56 16.90 5.11
CA ARG A 244 10.75 16.99 4.26
C ARG A 244 11.88 16.14 4.84
N GLY A 245 12.31 15.15 4.06
CA GLY A 245 13.39 14.24 4.46
C GLY A 245 14.76 14.81 4.14
N LEU A 246 15.75 14.42 4.95
CA LEU A 246 17.16 14.57 4.65
C LEU A 246 17.60 13.42 3.74
N PRO A 247 18.21 13.70 2.57
CA PRO A 247 18.76 12.66 1.70
C PRO A 247 19.98 12.02 2.36
N MET A 248 19.99 10.69 2.44
CA MET A 248 21.01 9.91 3.12
C MET A 248 21.62 8.86 2.18
N GLY A 249 22.78 8.33 2.55
CA GLY A 249 23.53 7.31 1.82
C GLY A 249 24.07 7.84 0.49
N LEU A 250 24.39 9.13 0.46
CA LEU A 250 25.18 9.71 -0.60
C LEU A 250 26.58 9.08 -0.56
N PRO A 251 27.24 8.85 -1.71
CA PRO A 251 28.60 8.35 -1.71
C PRO A 251 29.44 9.24 -0.80
N PRO A 252 30.22 8.66 0.14
CA PRO A 252 31.05 9.45 1.01
C PRO A 252 31.92 10.34 0.12
N LYS A 253 31.91 11.65 0.39
CA LYS A 253 32.86 12.55 -0.25
C LYS A 253 34.23 11.98 0.08
N ASP A 254 34.94 11.45 -0.91
CA ASP A 254 36.24 10.82 -0.67
C ASP A 254 37.11 11.88 0.03
N VAL A 255 37.39 11.65 1.31
CA VAL A 255 38.13 12.63 2.15
C VAL A 255 39.54 12.87 1.59
N TYR A 256 39.98 12.01 0.68
CA TYR A 256 41.28 12.01 0.02
C TYR A 256 41.24 12.47 -1.46
N SER A 257 40.08 12.84 -2.01
CA SER A 257 40.00 13.34 -3.39
C SER A 257 39.14 14.59 -3.50
N ASP A 258 39.67 15.61 -4.14
CA ASP A 258 38.93 16.85 -4.48
C ASP A 258 37.97 16.66 -5.67
N GLU A 259 37.87 15.45 -6.23
CA GLU A 259 36.96 15.18 -7.34
C GLU A 259 35.49 15.23 -6.88
N PRO A 260 34.63 15.95 -7.62
CA PRO A 260 33.21 15.96 -7.32
C PRO A 260 32.64 14.56 -7.54
N ALA A 261 32.10 13.95 -6.48
CA ALA A 261 31.40 12.68 -6.57
C ALA A 261 30.27 12.77 -7.61
N GLU A 262 30.16 11.75 -8.48
CA GLU A 262 29.08 11.70 -9.47
C GLU A 262 27.71 11.91 -8.79
N PRO A 263 26.81 12.71 -9.39
CA PRO A 263 25.48 12.93 -8.83
C PRO A 263 24.71 11.60 -8.77
N GLN A 264 24.64 11.02 -7.58
CA GLN A 264 23.89 9.80 -7.31
C GLN A 264 22.62 10.13 -6.52
N ALA A 265 21.56 9.38 -6.80
CA ALA A 265 20.33 9.47 -6.02
C ALA A 265 20.61 9.02 -4.57
N PRO A 266 19.98 9.64 -3.56
CA PRO A 266 20.10 9.18 -2.18
C PRO A 266 19.65 7.73 -2.04
N GLN A 267 20.36 6.96 -1.23
CA GLN A 267 20.04 5.55 -1.00
C GLN A 267 18.88 5.38 -0.02
N TRP A 268 18.69 6.32 0.90
CA TRP A 268 17.59 6.32 1.87
C TRP A 268 17.29 7.76 2.35
N HIS A 269 16.23 7.95 3.13
CA HIS A 269 15.87 9.26 3.69
C HIS A 269 15.66 9.20 5.19
N LEU A 270 16.09 10.25 5.89
CA LEU A 270 15.78 10.47 7.31
C LEU A 270 14.73 11.57 7.44
N HIS A 271 13.62 11.27 8.09
CA HIS A 271 12.55 12.23 8.37
C HIS A 271 12.49 12.47 9.88
N VAL A 272 12.70 13.72 10.29
CA VAL A 272 12.63 14.12 11.71
C VAL A 272 11.40 15.00 11.89
N LEU A 273 10.36 14.44 12.51
CA LEU A 273 9.05 15.07 12.61
C LEU A 273 8.83 15.63 14.01
N GLN A 274 8.38 16.88 14.08
CA GLN A 274 7.93 17.47 15.34
C GLN A 274 6.47 17.08 15.59
N THR A 275 6.25 16.03 16.38
CA THR A 275 4.92 15.51 16.74
C THR A 275 4.71 15.54 18.24
N GLU A 276 3.46 15.69 18.67
CA GLU A 276 3.08 15.76 20.09
C GLU A 276 2.77 14.39 20.71
N GLY A 277 2.58 13.36 19.87
CA GLY A 277 2.31 11.99 20.33
C GLY A 277 3.54 11.31 20.95
N PRO A 278 3.36 10.10 21.53
CA PRO A 278 4.46 9.32 22.11
C PRO A 278 5.59 9.11 21.09
N PRO A 279 6.87 9.27 21.45
CA PRO A 279 7.95 9.11 20.47
C PRO A 279 7.96 7.73 19.79
N LEU A 280 8.18 7.72 18.48
CA LEU A 280 8.22 6.50 17.67
C LEU A 280 9.35 6.60 16.64
N VAL A 281 10.12 5.53 16.49
CA VAL A 281 11.00 5.31 15.35
C VAL A 281 10.34 4.32 14.42
N HIS A 282 10.14 4.70 13.16
CA HIS A 282 9.58 3.83 12.13
C HIS A 282 10.60 3.57 11.02
N CYS A 283 10.75 2.31 10.63
CA CYS A 283 11.57 1.88 9.49
C CYS A 283 10.75 1.08 8.48
N THR A 284 11.16 1.10 7.22
CA THR A 284 10.53 0.37 6.13
C THR A 284 11.37 -0.83 5.70
N LEU A 285 10.76 -2.00 5.60
CA LEU A 285 11.43 -3.23 5.16
C LEU A 285 10.95 -3.72 3.79
N ARG A 286 10.02 -3.00 3.17
CA ARG A 286 9.40 -3.39 1.89
C ARG A 286 9.33 -2.28 0.86
N THR A 287 9.07 -1.06 1.31
CA THR A 287 8.80 0.07 0.45
C THR A 287 10.08 0.88 0.24
N ARG A 288 9.98 2.20 0.15
CA ARG A 288 11.13 3.08 -0.02
C ARG A 288 11.96 3.06 1.28
N PRO A 289 13.30 2.96 1.20
CA PRO A 289 14.16 2.95 2.38
C PRO A 289 14.10 4.32 3.06
N GLU A 290 13.53 4.35 4.26
CA GLU A 290 13.41 5.57 5.06
C GLU A 290 13.38 5.25 6.55
N VAL A 291 13.83 6.21 7.36
CA VAL A 291 13.65 6.23 8.81
C VAL A 291 12.83 7.45 9.15
N VAL A 292 11.73 7.26 9.89
CA VAL A 292 10.86 8.35 10.33
C VAL A 292 10.88 8.43 11.85
N LEU A 293 11.36 9.54 12.37
CA LEU A 293 11.37 9.87 13.79
C LEU A 293 10.14 10.73 14.10
N PHE A 294 9.13 10.14 14.74
CA PHE A 294 8.01 10.88 15.30
C PHE A 294 8.43 11.39 16.69
N GLY A 295 8.69 12.69 16.78
CA GLY A 295 9.30 13.35 17.94
C GLY A 295 10.78 13.63 17.67
N ALA A 296 11.17 14.91 17.54
CA ALA A 296 12.50 15.28 17.08
C ALA A 296 13.62 15.09 18.12
N ASN A 297 13.27 15.14 19.41
CA ASN A 297 14.24 15.14 20.52
C ASN A 297 14.43 13.76 21.16
N GLN A 298 14.44 12.70 20.34
CA GLN A 298 14.67 11.34 20.81
C GLN A 298 16.16 11.13 21.11
N GLU A 299 16.46 10.54 22.26
CA GLU A 299 17.82 10.30 22.73
C GLU A 299 18.05 8.82 23.06
N LEU A 300 19.27 8.35 22.81
CA LEU A 300 19.74 7.03 23.24
C LEU A 300 20.19 7.08 24.70
N ILE A 301 20.01 5.97 25.43
CA ILE A 301 20.35 5.83 26.84
C ILE A 301 21.64 5.02 26.99
N PRO A 302 22.72 5.58 27.56
CA PRO A 302 23.91 4.82 27.94
C PRO A 302 23.69 3.94 29.19
N PRO A 303 24.51 2.89 29.42
CA PRO A 303 25.61 2.44 28.56
C PRO A 303 25.10 1.69 27.33
N LEU A 304 25.77 1.87 26.20
CA LEU A 304 25.44 1.19 24.95
C LEU A 304 26.69 0.75 24.21
N VAL A 305 26.58 -0.39 23.54
CA VAL A 305 27.56 -0.89 22.56
C VAL A 305 26.77 -1.44 21.38
N LEU A 306 26.73 -0.64 20.31
CA LEU A 306 25.95 -0.96 19.10
C LEU A 306 26.88 -1.10 17.90
N SER A 307 26.53 -2.00 16.98
CA SER A 307 27.23 -2.22 15.73
C SER A 307 26.37 -1.72 14.58
N ALA A 308 26.93 -0.82 13.77
CA ALA A 308 26.32 -0.34 12.54
C ALA A 308 27.08 -0.96 11.35
N GLY A 309 26.68 -2.18 10.98
CA GLY A 309 27.40 -2.98 10.00
C GLY A 309 28.71 -3.53 10.56
N ARG A 310 29.62 -3.96 9.68
CA ARG A 310 30.87 -4.64 10.06
C ARG A 310 31.97 -3.70 10.54
N ASN A 311 31.87 -2.44 10.16
CA ASN A 311 33.00 -1.52 10.19
C ASN A 311 32.72 -0.27 11.04
N VAL A 312 31.55 -0.15 11.68
CA VAL A 312 31.22 1.01 12.52
C VAL A 312 30.66 0.54 13.86
N MET A 313 31.22 1.06 14.96
CA MET A 313 30.80 0.75 16.32
C MET A 313 30.47 2.04 17.08
N LEU A 314 29.40 1.99 17.86
CA LEU A 314 28.94 3.07 18.72
C LEU A 314 29.10 2.63 20.18
N THR A 315 29.77 3.44 20.99
CA THR A 315 30.00 3.15 22.41
C THR A 315 29.70 4.37 23.26
N ALA A 316 28.97 4.19 24.36
CA ALA A 316 28.83 5.19 25.40
C ALA A 316 28.92 4.54 26.79
N GLN A 317 29.68 5.16 27.68
CA GLN A 317 29.83 4.72 29.06
C GLN A 317 28.60 5.10 29.91
N PRO A 318 28.34 4.43 31.04
CA PRO A 318 27.25 4.82 31.94
C PRO A 318 27.35 6.31 32.33
N GLY A 319 26.24 7.05 32.19
CA GLY A 319 26.18 8.48 32.51
C GLY A 319 26.88 9.43 31.52
N SER A 320 27.45 8.91 30.43
CA SER A 320 28.00 9.75 29.35
C SER A 320 26.91 10.62 28.71
N GLN A 321 27.25 11.84 28.32
CA GLN A 321 26.37 12.73 27.55
C GLN A 321 26.66 12.67 26.04
N THR A 322 27.65 11.88 25.65
CA THR A 322 28.09 11.72 24.27
C THR A 322 28.28 10.25 23.91
N ILE A 323 28.13 9.95 22.62
CA ILE A 323 28.40 8.65 21.99
C ILE A 323 29.66 8.77 21.15
N SER A 324 30.59 7.84 21.34
CA SER A 324 31.76 7.69 20.48
C SER A 324 31.43 6.74 19.34
N ILE A 325 31.49 7.23 18.10
CA ILE A 325 31.27 6.47 16.87
C ILE A 325 32.63 6.25 16.21
N THR A 326 33.03 4.99 16.04
CA THR A 326 34.33 4.62 15.47
C THR A 326 34.13 3.81 14.20
N LYS A 327 34.77 4.23 13.10
CA LYS A 327 34.83 3.48 11.84
C LYS A 327 36.19 2.82 11.67
N PHE A 328 36.16 1.51 11.44
CA PHE A 328 37.30 0.65 11.16
C PHE A 328 37.41 0.39 9.65
N ALA A 329 38.61 0.45 9.10
CA ALA A 329 38.88 0.04 7.73
C ALA A 329 40.22 -0.69 7.66
N PRO A 330 40.35 -1.77 6.87
CA PRO A 330 41.65 -2.39 6.62
C PRO A 330 42.61 -1.35 6.06
N ASP A 331 43.84 -1.33 6.59
CA ASP A 331 44.94 -0.50 6.12
C ASP A 331 44.73 1.03 6.20
N ARG A 332 43.79 1.51 7.04
CA ARG A 332 43.56 2.93 7.32
C ARG A 332 43.43 3.20 8.82
N PRO A 333 43.80 4.40 9.30
CA PRO A 333 43.59 4.77 10.70
C PRO A 333 42.10 4.86 11.03
N ASP A 334 41.74 4.48 12.25
CA ASP A 334 40.37 4.56 12.74
C ASP A 334 39.86 6.00 12.75
N VAL A 335 38.65 6.20 12.24
CA VAL A 335 37.98 7.50 12.28
C VAL A 335 37.03 7.49 13.47
N ARG A 336 37.30 8.32 14.48
CA ARG A 336 36.46 8.49 15.66
C ARG A 336 35.77 9.84 15.64
N LYS A 337 34.46 9.84 15.89
CA LYS A 337 33.64 11.05 16.08
C LYS A 337 32.88 10.94 17.39
N GLU A 338 32.80 12.03 18.13
CA GLU A 338 31.96 12.14 19.32
C GLU A 338 30.73 12.99 19.00
N VAL A 339 29.56 12.49 19.37
CA VAL A 339 28.26 13.13 19.07
C VAL A 339 27.35 13.08 20.29
N SER A 340 26.28 13.89 20.29
CA SER A 340 25.31 13.84 21.38
C SER A 340 24.52 12.53 21.42
N LEU A 341 23.71 12.34 22.46
CA LEU A 341 22.79 11.22 22.57
C LEU A 341 21.60 11.31 21.60
N LYS A 342 21.40 12.42 20.90
CA LYS A 342 20.25 12.63 20.01
C LYS A 342 20.30 11.68 18.82
N LEU A 343 19.24 10.90 18.65
CA LEU A 343 19.16 9.88 17.62
C LEU A 343 19.32 10.45 16.21
N ALA A 344 18.77 11.63 15.93
CA ALA A 344 18.92 12.29 14.64
C ALA A 344 20.39 12.59 14.30
N GLU A 345 21.17 13.10 15.26
CA GLU A 345 22.60 13.41 15.08
C GLU A 345 23.43 12.13 14.91
N VAL A 346 23.09 11.08 15.66
CA VAL A 346 23.72 9.76 15.52
C VAL A 346 23.49 9.20 14.11
N LEU A 347 22.25 9.23 13.61
CA LEU A 347 21.88 8.72 12.29
C LEU A 347 22.56 9.51 11.16
N LEU A 348 22.71 10.83 11.31
CA LEU A 348 23.47 11.66 10.37
C LEU A 348 24.95 11.27 10.36
N THR A 349 25.53 11.09 11.54
CA THR A 349 26.97 10.83 11.67
C THR A 349 27.37 9.45 11.16
N ILE A 350 26.55 8.42 11.39
CA ILE A 350 26.82 7.08 10.83
C ILE A 350 26.67 7.07 9.30
N ASP A 351 25.78 7.88 8.74
CA ASP A 351 25.62 8.00 7.28
C ASP A 351 26.85 8.67 6.65
N GLU A 352 27.40 9.71 7.27
CA GLU A 352 28.68 10.31 6.87
C GLU A 352 29.84 9.30 6.91
N LEU A 353 29.76 8.30 7.79
CA LEU A 353 30.72 7.19 7.87
C LEU A 353 30.43 6.09 6.84
N GLY A 354 29.40 6.24 6.00
CA GLY A 354 29.07 5.33 4.91
C GLY A 354 28.31 4.07 5.35
N VAL A 355 27.60 4.14 6.49
CA VAL A 355 26.72 3.06 6.94
C VAL A 355 25.51 2.95 6.00
N THR A 356 25.17 1.72 5.60
CA THR A 356 24.06 1.49 4.67
C THR A 356 22.72 1.36 5.40
N TYR A 357 21.60 1.57 4.70
CA TYR A 357 20.26 1.47 5.31
C TYR A 357 20.01 0.14 6.05
N PRO A 358 20.35 -1.05 5.52
CA PRO A 358 20.24 -2.31 6.27
C PRO A 358 21.01 -2.31 7.61
N ASP A 359 22.19 -1.72 7.63
CA ASP A 359 23.02 -1.62 8.83
C ASP A 359 22.41 -0.64 9.86
N VAL A 360 21.80 0.46 9.39
CA VAL A 360 21.04 1.39 10.24
C VAL A 360 19.86 0.68 10.91
N VAL A 361 19.06 -0.07 10.15
CA VAL A 361 17.91 -0.80 10.69
C VAL A 361 18.37 -1.85 11.72
N ASN A 362 19.46 -2.57 11.44
CA ASN A 362 20.04 -3.52 12.40
C ASN A 362 20.51 -2.84 13.69
N MET A 363 21.20 -1.70 13.58
CA MET A 363 21.67 -0.93 14.73
C MET A 363 20.49 -0.44 15.60
N LEU A 364 19.43 0.07 14.97
CA LEU A 364 18.22 0.49 15.68
C LEU A 364 17.53 -0.68 16.38
N ALA A 365 17.44 -1.84 15.72
CA ALA A 365 16.90 -3.06 16.34
C ALA A 365 17.73 -3.49 17.54
N GLN A 366 19.06 -3.49 17.42
CA GLN A 366 19.97 -3.79 18.52
C GLN A 366 19.79 -2.81 19.69
N ALA A 367 19.65 -1.51 19.41
CA ALA A 367 19.41 -0.48 20.42
C ALA A 367 18.08 -0.68 21.15
N SER A 368 17.04 -1.08 20.42
CA SER A 368 15.73 -1.43 20.98
C SER A 368 15.82 -2.68 21.87
N ASP A 369 16.48 -3.74 21.41
CA ASP A 369 16.65 -5.00 22.16
C ASP A 369 17.45 -4.80 23.44
N GLN A 370 18.49 -3.97 23.40
CA GLN A 370 19.30 -3.59 24.56
C GLN A 370 18.62 -2.53 25.46
N ARG A 371 17.43 -2.04 25.09
CA ARG A 371 16.70 -0.95 25.78
C ARG A 371 17.47 0.38 25.86
N ASN A 372 18.44 0.57 24.97
CA ASN A 372 19.13 1.85 24.80
C ASN A 372 18.29 2.83 23.99
N LEU A 373 17.37 2.34 23.17
CA LEU A 373 16.34 3.14 22.52
C LEU A 373 15.05 3.09 23.37
N PRO A 374 14.74 4.12 24.19
CA PRO A 374 13.56 4.10 25.06
C PRO A 374 12.24 4.18 24.28
N THR A 375 12.31 4.68 23.05
CA THR A 375 11.17 4.87 22.17
C THR A 375 10.81 3.58 21.45
N LYS A 376 9.54 3.41 21.10
CA LYS A 376 9.11 2.24 20.36
C LYS A 376 9.77 2.23 18.97
N LEU A 377 10.33 1.09 18.56
CA LEU A 377 10.76 0.83 17.19
C LEU A 377 9.68 0.01 16.49
N GLU A 378 9.18 0.51 15.36
CA GLU A 378 8.20 -0.19 14.52
C GLU A 378 8.72 -0.36 13.11
N THR A 379 8.34 -1.46 12.48
CA THR A 379 8.72 -1.77 11.09
C THR A 379 7.49 -2.06 10.26
N ASP A 380 7.37 -1.41 9.10
CA ASP A 380 6.23 -1.60 8.18
C ASP A 380 4.83 -1.52 8.85
N ALA A 381 4.70 -0.74 9.94
CA ALA A 381 3.41 -0.47 10.59
C ALA A 381 2.49 0.34 9.65
N LEU A 382 1.86 -0.36 8.70
CA LEU A 382 1.00 0.17 7.66
C LEU A 382 -0.45 -0.17 7.96
N PRO A 383 -1.40 0.72 7.60
CA PRO A 383 -2.81 0.39 7.69
C PRO A 383 -3.14 -0.71 6.68
N GLU A 384 -3.93 -1.70 7.10
CA GLU A 384 -4.26 -2.87 6.30
C GLU A 384 -5.72 -2.87 5.82
N SER A 385 -5.95 -3.54 4.70
CA SER A 385 -7.30 -3.78 4.17
C SER A 385 -7.92 -5.08 4.70
N GLY A 386 -9.20 -5.31 4.41
CA GLY A 386 -9.86 -6.59 4.71
C GLY A 386 -10.21 -6.79 6.19
N ARG A 387 -10.14 -5.74 7.01
CA ARG A 387 -10.56 -5.76 8.41
C ARG A 387 -12.08 -5.76 8.52
N VAL A 388 -12.57 -6.18 9.69
CA VAL A 388 -14.01 -6.30 9.96
C VAL A 388 -14.50 -5.07 10.70
N TYR A 389 -15.44 -4.35 10.08
CA TYR A 389 -16.18 -3.28 10.74
C TYR A 389 -17.35 -3.85 11.54
N VAL A 390 -17.51 -3.39 12.78
CA VAL A 390 -18.60 -3.79 13.67
C VAL A 390 -19.61 -2.65 13.75
N ARG A 391 -20.81 -2.88 13.22
CA ARG A 391 -21.86 -1.88 13.22
C ARG A 391 -22.38 -1.66 14.65
N PRO A 392 -22.66 -0.40 15.05
CA PRO A 392 -23.28 -0.12 16.33
C PRO A 392 -24.66 -0.80 16.41
N LYS A 393 -25.06 -1.24 17.61
CA LYS A 393 -26.34 -1.93 17.82
C LYS A 393 -27.50 -0.99 17.49
N THR A 394 -28.25 -1.28 16.44
CA THR A 394 -29.55 -0.68 16.16
C THR A 394 -30.68 -1.67 16.47
N PRO A 395 -31.85 -1.22 16.96
CA PRO A 395 -32.95 -2.09 17.37
C PRO A 395 -33.43 -3.07 16.29
N ASN A 396 -33.33 -2.70 15.00
CA ASN A 396 -33.77 -3.48 13.85
C ASN A 396 -32.66 -3.76 12.80
N GLY A 397 -31.37 -3.76 13.19
CA GLY A 397 -30.25 -3.84 12.23
C GLY A 397 -29.82 -5.27 11.83
N PRO A 398 -29.46 -5.53 10.56
CA PRO A 398 -28.93 -6.82 10.13
C PRO A 398 -27.43 -6.97 10.49
N LYS A 399 -26.83 -8.12 10.11
CA LYS A 399 -25.51 -8.65 10.52
C LYS A 399 -24.53 -7.64 11.13
N LYS A 400 -24.21 -7.87 12.40
CA LYS A 400 -23.34 -7.09 13.30
C LYS A 400 -21.92 -6.78 12.77
N ARG A 401 -21.46 -7.47 11.72
CA ARG A 401 -20.07 -7.44 11.23
C ARG A 401 -20.05 -7.47 9.71
N THR A 402 -19.29 -6.57 9.09
CA THR A 402 -19.03 -6.54 7.65
C THR A 402 -17.54 -6.47 7.39
N LYS A 403 -17.05 -7.15 6.35
CA LYS A 403 -15.64 -7.07 5.95
C LYS A 403 -15.48 -5.89 5.01
N VAL A 404 -14.65 -4.91 5.37
CA VAL A 404 -14.41 -3.73 4.56
C VAL A 404 -13.26 -4.01 3.59
N GLY A 405 -13.59 -3.96 2.30
CA GLY A 405 -12.67 -4.31 1.24
C GLY A 405 -12.28 -5.79 1.21
N ARG A 406 -11.38 -6.11 0.30
CA ARG A 406 -10.72 -7.42 0.16
C ARG A 406 -9.23 -7.17 -0.05
N GLU A 407 -8.42 -8.19 0.15
CA GLU A 407 -6.96 -8.12 0.00
C GLU A 407 -6.54 -7.56 -1.38
N HIS A 408 -7.12 -8.09 -2.46
CA HIS A 408 -6.92 -7.61 -3.83
C HIS A 408 -7.54 -6.24 -4.14
N LEU A 409 -8.24 -5.62 -3.19
CA LEU A 409 -8.83 -4.28 -3.32
C LEU A 409 -8.11 -3.25 -2.45
N SER A 410 -6.98 -3.62 -1.83
CA SER A 410 -6.15 -2.68 -1.09
C SER A 410 -5.62 -1.57 -2.00
N PRO A 411 -5.64 -0.30 -1.56
CA PRO A 411 -4.97 0.77 -2.28
C PRO A 411 -3.48 0.47 -2.45
N ASN A 412 -2.96 0.58 -3.67
CA ASN A 412 -1.55 0.29 -3.95
C ASN A 412 -0.58 1.29 -3.30
N LEU A 413 -1.09 2.39 -2.73
CA LEU A 413 -0.38 3.23 -1.76
C LEU A 413 0.17 2.41 -0.57
N PHE A 414 -0.59 1.41 -0.10
CA PHE A 414 -0.28 0.59 1.07
C PHE A 414 -0.16 -0.88 0.64
N PRO A 415 1.00 -1.29 0.05
CA PRO A 415 1.19 -2.66 -0.38
C PRO A 415 1.12 -3.63 0.80
N GLN A 416 0.43 -4.74 0.61
CA GLN A 416 0.29 -5.79 1.62
C GLN A 416 1.49 -6.74 1.64
N ASN A 417 1.56 -7.54 2.71
CA ASN A 417 2.62 -8.50 2.94
C ASN A 417 2.41 -9.77 2.09
N ASP A 418 2.92 -9.78 0.86
CA ASP A 418 2.88 -10.95 -0.05
C ASP A 418 3.83 -12.12 0.36
N ASP A 419 4.24 -12.22 1.62
CA ASP A 419 5.17 -13.28 2.05
C ASP A 419 4.52 -14.67 2.17
N GLY A 420 3.26 -14.83 1.76
CA GLY A 420 2.47 -16.04 1.95
C GLY A 420 1.84 -16.69 0.71
N ASP A 421 1.57 -15.96 -0.38
CA ASP A 421 0.73 -16.51 -1.45
C ASP A 421 1.51 -16.73 -2.75
N SER A 422 2.00 -17.96 -2.92
CA SER A 422 2.03 -18.55 -4.26
C SER A 422 0.59 -18.61 -4.76
N VAL A 423 0.16 -17.61 -5.51
CA VAL A 423 -1.12 -17.61 -6.21
C VAL A 423 -1.16 -18.87 -7.08
N SER A 424 -1.88 -19.89 -6.62
CA SER A 424 -2.22 -21.03 -7.46
C SER A 424 -3.23 -20.54 -8.49
N PRO A 425 -3.02 -20.75 -9.81
CA PRO A 425 -3.85 -20.14 -10.85
C PRO A 425 -5.31 -20.62 -10.93
N ASN A 426 -5.80 -21.39 -9.96
CA ASN A 426 -7.06 -22.15 -10.09
C ASN A 426 -8.26 -21.58 -9.31
N ASP A 427 -8.11 -20.52 -8.50
CA ASP A 427 -9.24 -20.01 -7.69
C ASP A 427 -10.14 -18.98 -8.40
N GLU A 428 -9.91 -18.65 -9.68
CA GLU A 428 -10.81 -17.77 -10.45
C GLU A 428 -11.96 -18.48 -11.17
N LEU A 429 -12.16 -19.78 -10.97
CA LEU A 429 -13.21 -20.57 -11.65
C LEU A 429 -14.07 -21.41 -10.70
N SER A 430 -14.65 -20.79 -9.66
CA SER A 430 -15.83 -21.38 -9.01
C SER A 430 -16.72 -20.34 -8.33
N ALA A 431 -17.40 -19.53 -9.14
CA ALA A 431 -18.58 -18.79 -8.71
C ALA A 431 -19.69 -18.95 -9.76
N GLY A 432 -20.30 -20.15 -9.81
CA GLY A 432 -21.43 -20.43 -10.70
C GLY A 432 -22.10 -21.78 -10.41
N GLY A 433 -23.27 -21.75 -9.77
CA GLY A 433 -24.18 -22.89 -9.54
C GLY A 433 -23.78 -23.75 -8.33
N ASN A 434 -24.66 -24.23 -7.44
CA ASN A 434 -26.01 -24.72 -7.71
C ASN A 434 -26.91 -24.75 -6.45
N ASN A 435 -28.22 -24.89 -6.67
CA ASN A 435 -29.31 -25.03 -5.69
C ASN A 435 -29.39 -26.46 -5.09
N LYS A 436 -29.85 -26.58 -3.84
CA LYS A 436 -30.54 -27.70 -3.12
C LYS A 436 -30.18 -29.16 -3.50
N SER A 437 -29.80 -30.05 -2.58
CA SER A 437 -30.69 -30.69 -1.59
C SER A 437 -29.99 -31.88 -0.86
N SER A 438 -30.70 -32.39 0.15
CA SER A 438 -30.58 -33.67 0.88
C SER A 438 -29.53 -33.83 2.01
N SER A 439 -30.12 -33.78 3.20
CA SER A 439 -29.75 -34.47 4.45
C SER A 439 -29.17 -35.89 4.31
N GLY A 440 -28.18 -36.19 5.13
CA GLY A 440 -27.75 -37.57 5.42
C GLY A 440 -26.60 -37.58 6.42
N ALA A 441 -26.90 -37.89 7.67
CA ALA A 441 -25.96 -38.03 8.77
C ALA A 441 -25.25 -39.40 8.74
N MET A 442 -24.03 -39.43 9.30
CA MET A 442 -23.27 -40.52 9.94
C MET A 442 -21.83 -40.59 9.38
N ALA A 443 -20.82 -40.23 10.16
CA ALA A 443 -20.20 -40.92 11.30
C ALA A 443 -18.93 -41.67 10.86
N SER A 444 -17.82 -41.25 11.46
CA SER A 444 -16.53 -41.91 11.73
C SER A 444 -16.26 -43.30 11.13
N VAL A 445 -15.02 -43.54 10.68
CA VAL A 445 -13.99 -44.32 11.41
C VAL A 445 -12.62 -44.20 10.71
N LYS A 446 -11.59 -44.27 11.56
CA LYS A 446 -10.14 -44.17 11.36
C LYS A 446 -9.50 -45.37 10.62
N ALA A 447 -8.35 -45.04 10.02
CA ALA A 447 -7.05 -45.73 10.03
C ALA A 447 -6.91 -47.15 9.50
N GLY A 448 -5.85 -47.32 8.69
CA GLY A 448 -5.25 -48.61 8.37
C GLY A 448 -4.07 -48.42 7.43
N GLU A 449 -2.87 -48.29 7.99
CA GLU A 449 -1.58 -48.41 7.30
C GLU A 449 -1.42 -49.80 6.65
N ALA A 450 -0.80 -49.88 5.47
CA ALA A 450 0.37 -50.73 5.22
C ALA A 450 0.84 -50.60 3.76
N LYS A 451 2.16 -50.44 3.62
CA LYS A 451 3.01 -50.41 2.42
C LYS A 451 3.20 -51.83 1.81
N PRO A 452 4.23 -52.07 0.97
CA PRO A 452 4.48 -51.62 -0.40
C PRO A 452 4.67 -52.84 -1.35
N ALA A 453 4.78 -52.63 -2.66
CA ALA A 453 5.69 -53.40 -3.51
C ALA A 453 5.76 -52.80 -4.91
N ASP A 454 7.00 -52.79 -5.40
CA ASP A 454 7.48 -52.42 -6.71
C ASP A 454 6.79 -53.18 -7.84
N ASP A 455 6.67 -52.55 -9.01
CA ASP A 455 7.28 -53.12 -10.22
C ASP A 455 7.28 -52.12 -11.38
N GLU A 456 8.39 -52.19 -12.10
CA GLU A 456 8.84 -51.32 -13.17
C GLU A 456 8.05 -51.46 -14.49
N GLU A 457 8.20 -50.42 -15.31
CA GLU A 457 8.12 -50.43 -16.77
C GLU A 457 6.80 -50.83 -17.46
N LYS A 458 6.15 -49.83 -18.09
CA LYS A 458 5.98 -49.82 -19.56
C LYS A 458 5.45 -48.51 -20.14
N SER A 459 6.26 -48.00 -21.08
CA SER A 459 5.88 -47.35 -22.34
C SER A 459 5.01 -46.09 -22.33
N ARG A 460 5.72 -44.97 -22.52
CA ARG A 460 5.48 -43.94 -23.54
C ARG A 460 4.46 -44.36 -24.63
N SER A 461 3.43 -43.52 -24.85
CA SER A 461 2.84 -43.15 -26.18
C SER A 461 1.31 -42.97 -26.12
N PHE A 462 0.83 -41.83 -25.61
CA PHE A 462 -0.59 -41.40 -25.74
C PHE A 462 -0.77 -40.23 -26.75
N TRP A 463 0.30 -39.79 -27.41
CA TRP A 463 0.22 -38.86 -28.53
C TRP A 463 -0.04 -39.61 -29.84
N LYS A 464 -1.31 -39.82 -30.18
CA LYS A 464 -1.90 -39.96 -31.54
C LYS A 464 -3.27 -40.64 -31.47
N PHE A 465 -4.31 -39.92 -31.04
CA PHE A 465 -5.69 -40.45 -31.18
C PHE A 465 -6.71 -39.49 -31.79
N TRP A 466 -6.38 -38.26 -32.21
CA TRP A 466 -7.39 -37.42 -32.88
C TRP A 466 -6.81 -36.65 -34.07
N GLU A 467 -6.54 -37.37 -35.16
CA GLU A 467 -6.56 -36.82 -36.52
C GLU A 467 -7.20 -37.86 -37.46
N ARG A 468 -8.21 -37.41 -38.22
CA ARG A 468 -8.84 -38.02 -39.41
C ARG A 468 -9.84 -39.17 -39.26
N SER A 469 -11.12 -38.81 -39.25
CA SER A 469 -12.13 -39.31 -40.23
C SER A 469 -13.01 -38.11 -40.63
N LYS A 470 -12.84 -37.51 -41.84
CA LYS A 470 -13.57 -37.77 -43.10
C LYS A 470 -15.08 -38.00 -42.87
N SER A 471 -15.97 -37.06 -43.19
CA SER A 471 -16.47 -36.67 -44.52
C SER A 471 -17.06 -37.82 -45.35
N ASP A 472 -18.24 -37.54 -45.90
CA ASP A 472 -19.04 -38.24 -46.90
C ASP A 472 -20.03 -39.32 -46.41
N ARG A 473 -21.26 -38.84 -46.12
CA ARG A 473 -22.45 -39.20 -46.88
C ARG A 473 -23.46 -38.06 -46.90
#